data_AF-A0A1Q9D3V6-F1
#
_entry.id   AF-A0A1Q9D3V6-F1
#
_cell.length_a   1.000
_cell.length_b   1.000
_cell.length_c   1.000
_cell.angle_alpha   90.00
_cell.angle_beta   90.00
_cell.angle_gamma   90.00
#
_symmetry.space_group_name_H-M   'P 1'
#
loop_
_entity.id
_entity.type
_entity.pdbx_description
1 polymer ?
#
loop_
_entity_poly.entity_id
_entity_poly.type
_entity_poly.pdbx_seq_one_letter_code
_entity_poly.pdbx_strand_id
1 'polypeptide(L)'
;MGDSSREEICAQLRQALELRAKYCEKLPPKRSSFPKSGNLELKWQDGLLQVREKGSEQSLFEVPSLDEYYDDMNTLFQIRSSGPVSSYAYQRLRLLQTKFELYTMVFGDQEAQDAMETGHRDFYNVRKVDTHIHHSAAMNAKHLLRFMKKKLKRFSSDVVDVKDGKERTLKTVFDDMGIGWTDLCIDRLQVWADKSCLHRFDRFNNKYSPMGQNELRTIFLKTDNAMGGRYLAELTTELISDLEESKYQHAEWRLSIYGRKMSEWESLSKWVLGRGGKGCGKALLSPNIRWMIQIPRLFSLYKSTGQLDNFGQMLENIFTPLFEATLFPEKHAVVAEFIQHISGFDTVDDESKSEKPVDRTFSSKSRPPQLWDIGDNPSYKYYSYFIQTNLRLLNMLRHQLGFNTFDYRPHAGEAGEVHHLDTAFLLADGSGRVSRWPTCVAVLDVNEPNGCYFSILLL
;
A
#
# COMPACT_ATOMS: atom_id res chain seq x y z
N MET A 1 -29.81 20.90 22.66
CA MET A 1 -29.97 20.94 21.18
C MET A 1 -31.41 20.57 20.88
N GLY A 2 -32.16 21.43 20.19
CA GLY A 2 -33.53 21.09 19.76
C GLY A 2 -33.50 20.05 18.64
N ASP A 3 -34.59 19.28 18.47
CA ASP A 3 -34.68 18.18 17.50
C ASP A 3 -34.27 18.60 16.08
N SER A 4 -34.68 19.79 15.64
CA SER A 4 -34.33 20.34 14.32
C SER A 4 -32.82 20.49 14.09
N SER A 5 -32.03 20.85 15.11
CA SER A 5 -30.56 20.95 14.97
C SER A 5 -29.87 19.59 14.83
N ARG A 6 -30.51 18.52 15.30
CA ARG A 6 -29.96 17.16 15.22
C ARG A 6 -30.22 16.54 13.85
N GLU A 7 -31.38 16.81 13.25
CA GLU A 7 -31.70 16.34 11.91
C GLU A 7 -30.73 16.91 10.86
N GLU A 8 -30.38 18.19 10.97
CA GLU A 8 -29.41 18.83 10.10
C GLU A 8 -28.01 18.20 10.21
N ILE A 9 -27.53 17.94 11.42
CA ILE A 9 -26.25 17.25 11.65
C ILE A 9 -26.26 15.85 11.04
N CYS A 10 -27.36 15.09 11.25
CA CYS A 10 -27.51 13.77 10.66
C CYS A 10 -27.55 13.81 9.13
N ALA A 11 -28.15 14.85 8.53
CA ALA A 11 -28.17 15.04 7.08
C ALA A 11 -26.76 15.30 6.54
N GLN A 12 -25.96 16.14 7.20
CA GLN A 12 -24.56 16.39 6.83
C GLN A 12 -23.71 15.11 6.91
N LEU A 13 -23.90 14.28 7.93
CA LEU A 13 -23.21 12.99 8.03
C LEU A 13 -23.62 12.01 6.93
N ARG A 14 -24.91 11.95 6.58
CA ARG A 14 -25.40 11.14 5.46
C ARG A 14 -24.80 11.60 4.14
N GLN A 15 -24.70 12.91 3.92
CA GLN A 15 -24.03 13.48 2.75
C GLN A 15 -22.58 13.01 2.66
N ALA A 16 -21.83 13.00 3.77
CA ALA A 16 -20.46 12.48 3.77
C ALA A 16 -20.39 10.98 3.38
N LEU A 17 -21.35 10.16 3.85
CA LEU A 17 -21.44 8.75 3.47
C LEU A 17 -21.82 8.55 1.99
N GLU A 18 -22.70 9.40 1.44
CA GLU A 18 -23.04 9.40 0.01
C GLU A 18 -21.85 9.78 -0.86
N LEU A 19 -21.06 10.79 -0.44
CA LEU A 19 -19.81 11.13 -1.10
C LEU A 19 -18.86 9.92 -1.12
N ARG A 20 -18.67 9.22 0.01
CA ARG A 20 -17.88 7.98 0.02
C ARG A 20 -18.45 6.93 -0.92
N ALA A 21 -19.77 6.75 -0.96
CA ALA A 21 -20.41 5.78 -1.84
C ALA A 21 -20.17 6.08 -3.34
N LYS A 22 -20.09 7.36 -3.74
CA LYS A 22 -19.74 7.78 -5.11
C LYS A 22 -18.35 7.27 -5.54
N TYR A 23 -17.37 7.31 -4.64
CA TYR A 23 -15.99 6.92 -4.93
C TYR A 23 -15.71 5.43 -4.72
N CYS A 24 -16.37 4.79 -3.75
CA CYS A 24 -16.29 3.36 -3.44
C CYS A 24 -17.40 2.51 -4.10
N GLU A 25 -18.07 3.04 -5.13
CA GLU A 25 -19.25 2.39 -5.72
C GLU A 25 -18.93 0.98 -6.24
N LYS A 26 -19.89 0.07 -6.11
CA LYS A 26 -19.74 -1.32 -6.57
C LYS A 26 -19.47 -1.36 -8.07
N LEU A 27 -18.57 -2.27 -8.47
CA LEU A 27 -18.22 -2.52 -9.86
C LEU A 27 -19.49 -2.68 -10.71
N PRO A 28 -19.52 -2.12 -11.94
CA PRO A 28 -20.68 -2.17 -12.79
C PRO A 28 -21.03 -3.63 -13.13
N PRO A 29 -22.32 -3.97 -13.29
CA PRO A 29 -22.72 -5.32 -13.66
C PRO A 29 -22.04 -5.76 -14.97
N LYS A 30 -21.71 -7.05 -15.06
CA LYS A 30 -21.11 -7.61 -16.28
C LYS A 30 -22.04 -7.39 -17.48
N ARG A 31 -21.53 -6.75 -18.53
CA ARG A 31 -22.25 -6.56 -19.79
C ARG A 31 -22.32 -7.91 -20.52
N SER A 32 -23.49 -8.26 -21.04
CA SER A 32 -23.72 -9.52 -21.78
C SER A 32 -22.95 -9.59 -23.09
N SER A 33 -22.61 -8.44 -23.69
CA SER A 33 -21.85 -8.29 -24.93
C SER A 33 -20.67 -7.33 -24.74
N PHE A 34 -19.65 -7.75 -23.99
CA PHE A 34 -18.42 -6.97 -23.87
C PHE A 34 -17.52 -7.17 -25.12
N PRO A 35 -16.94 -6.10 -25.70
CA PRO A 35 -16.06 -6.24 -26.86
C PRO A 35 -14.88 -7.18 -26.57
N LYS A 36 -14.47 -7.98 -27.57
CA LYS A 36 -13.28 -8.82 -27.45
C LYS A 36 -12.04 -7.94 -27.23
N SER A 37 -11.07 -8.42 -26.46
CA SER A 37 -9.86 -7.66 -26.08
C SER A 37 -9.10 -7.04 -27.26
N GLY A 38 -9.15 -7.66 -28.45
CA GLY A 38 -8.51 -7.13 -29.67
C GLY A 38 -9.17 -5.88 -30.29
N ASN A 39 -10.41 -5.56 -29.89
CA ASN A 39 -11.16 -4.39 -30.35
C ASN A 39 -11.04 -3.20 -29.39
N LEU A 40 -10.34 -3.38 -28.27
CA LEU A 40 -10.13 -2.33 -27.28
C LEU A 40 -8.80 -1.61 -27.53
N GLU A 41 -8.79 -0.31 -27.28
CA GLU A 41 -7.63 0.56 -27.36
C GLU A 41 -7.43 1.28 -26.03
N LEU A 42 -6.17 1.38 -25.61
CA LEU A 42 -5.75 2.09 -24.40
C LEU A 42 -5.23 3.47 -24.79
N LYS A 43 -5.82 4.53 -24.25
CA LYS A 43 -5.37 5.90 -24.48
C LYS A 43 -5.26 6.67 -23.18
N TRP A 44 -4.10 7.27 -22.96
CA TRP A 44 -3.88 8.19 -21.84
C TRP A 44 -4.55 9.53 -22.13
N GLN A 45 -5.38 10.00 -21.21
CA GLN A 45 -5.99 11.33 -21.22
C GLN A 45 -5.91 11.91 -19.81
N ASP A 46 -5.24 13.07 -19.67
CA ASP A 46 -5.14 13.81 -18.40
C ASP A 46 -4.71 12.96 -17.19
N GLY A 47 -3.79 12.01 -17.37
CA GLY A 47 -3.28 11.11 -16.34
C GLY A 47 -4.19 9.92 -16.00
N LEU A 48 -5.27 9.74 -16.75
CA LEU A 48 -6.17 8.60 -16.65
C LEU A 48 -6.04 7.73 -17.90
N LEU A 49 -5.96 6.42 -17.70
CA LEU A 49 -5.95 5.47 -18.80
C LEU A 49 -7.38 5.07 -19.17
N GLN A 50 -7.86 5.61 -20.30
CA GLN A 50 -9.18 5.29 -20.81
C GLN A 50 -9.14 4.06 -21.71
N VAL A 51 -10.15 3.20 -21.54
CA VAL A 51 -10.38 2.04 -22.40
C VAL A 51 -11.50 2.41 -23.38
N ARG A 52 -11.18 2.43 -24.67
CA ARG A 52 -12.11 2.77 -25.75
C ARG A 52 -12.26 1.59 -26.70
N GLU A 53 -13.39 1.52 -27.39
CA GLU A 53 -13.55 0.61 -28.52
C GLU A 53 -12.95 1.26 -29.79
N LYS A 54 -12.24 0.48 -30.61
CA LYS A 54 -11.65 0.96 -31.86
C LYS A 54 -12.71 1.62 -32.75
N GLY A 55 -12.57 2.92 -32.99
CA GLY A 55 -13.52 3.72 -33.78
C GLY A 55 -14.51 4.55 -32.97
N SER A 56 -14.53 4.42 -31.63
CA SER A 56 -15.29 5.30 -30.73
C SER A 56 -14.36 6.25 -29.97
N GLU A 57 -14.74 7.52 -29.88
CA GLU A 57 -14.03 8.49 -29.05
C GLU A 57 -14.44 8.45 -27.57
N GLN A 58 -15.54 7.76 -27.24
CA GLN A 58 -16.08 7.70 -25.87
C GLN A 58 -15.40 6.61 -25.03
N SER A 59 -15.07 6.96 -23.79
CA SER A 59 -14.59 6.01 -22.78
C SER A 59 -15.70 5.00 -22.43
N LEU A 60 -15.35 3.72 -22.28
CA LEU A 60 -16.32 2.68 -21.89
C LEU A 60 -16.77 2.79 -20.44
N PHE A 61 -15.96 3.46 -19.61
CA PHE A 61 -16.15 3.61 -18.18
C PHE A 61 -16.14 5.09 -17.80
N GLU A 62 -17.10 5.46 -16.95
CA GLU A 62 -17.22 6.79 -16.37
C GLU A 62 -16.66 6.78 -14.95
N VAL A 63 -15.88 7.81 -14.63
CA VAL A 63 -15.29 8.04 -13.32
C VAL A 63 -15.39 9.52 -12.99
N PRO A 64 -15.52 9.90 -11.71
CA PRO A 64 -15.58 11.30 -11.31
C PRO A 64 -14.34 12.07 -11.78
N SER A 65 -14.53 13.27 -12.31
CA SER A 65 -13.43 14.13 -12.74
C SER A 65 -12.60 14.65 -11.56
N LEU A 66 -11.40 15.16 -11.84
CA LEU A 66 -10.54 15.76 -10.81
C LEU A 66 -11.23 16.96 -10.14
N ASP A 67 -11.93 17.78 -10.92
CA ASP A 67 -12.65 18.96 -10.41
C ASP A 67 -13.76 18.57 -9.45
N GLU A 68 -14.58 17.58 -9.82
CA GLU A 68 -15.61 17.03 -8.93
C GLU A 68 -15.00 16.46 -7.65
N TYR A 69 -13.87 15.77 -7.75
CA TYR A 69 -13.18 15.23 -6.58
C TYR A 69 -12.73 16.31 -5.60
N TYR A 70 -12.18 17.41 -6.10
CA TYR A 70 -11.80 18.52 -5.23
C TYR A 70 -13.01 19.23 -4.62
N ASP A 71 -14.11 19.35 -5.35
CA ASP A 71 -15.34 19.97 -4.84
C ASP A 71 -16.00 19.09 -3.77
N ASP A 72 -16.07 17.78 -4.00
CA ASP A 72 -16.53 16.78 -3.02
C ASP A 72 -15.65 16.76 -1.76
N MET A 73 -14.32 16.87 -1.93
CA MET A 73 -13.38 17.01 -0.81
C MET A 73 -13.58 18.30 -0.03
N ASN A 74 -13.93 19.41 -0.70
CA ASN A 74 -14.25 20.66 -0.03
C ASN A 74 -15.55 20.53 0.77
N THR A 75 -16.58 19.88 0.22
CA THR A 75 -17.82 19.58 0.94
C THR A 75 -17.55 18.73 2.18
N LEU A 76 -16.76 17.65 2.05
CA LEU A 76 -16.36 16.82 3.19
C LEU A 76 -15.58 17.63 4.24
N PHE A 77 -14.67 18.50 3.80
CA PHE A 77 -13.93 19.39 4.70
C PHE A 77 -14.86 20.33 5.48
N GLN A 78 -15.89 20.91 4.84
CA GLN A 78 -16.86 21.77 5.53
C GLN A 78 -17.69 21.00 6.55
N ILE A 79 -18.15 19.80 6.22
CA ILE A 79 -18.87 18.92 7.15
C ILE A 79 -17.99 18.58 8.35
N ARG A 80 -16.72 18.22 8.09
CA ARG A 80 -15.75 17.87 9.14
C ARG A 80 -15.44 19.04 10.07
N SER A 81 -15.26 20.23 9.50
CA SER A 81 -14.94 21.44 10.24
C SER A 81 -16.15 22.09 10.94
N SER A 82 -17.35 21.53 10.77
CA SER A 82 -18.55 21.97 11.47
C SER A 82 -18.49 21.63 12.97
N GLY A 83 -18.48 22.65 13.82
CA GLY A 83 -18.43 22.50 15.28
C GLY A 83 -19.58 21.64 15.87
N PRO A 84 -20.84 21.83 15.45
CA PRO A 84 -21.96 20.99 15.87
C PRO A 84 -21.79 19.52 15.51
N VAL A 85 -21.32 19.22 14.29
CA VAL A 85 -21.09 17.84 13.82
C VAL A 85 -19.98 17.18 14.63
N SER A 86 -18.85 17.88 14.82
CA SER A 86 -17.73 17.37 15.64
C SER A 86 -18.17 17.09 17.09
N SER A 87 -18.93 18.00 17.71
CA SER A 87 -19.45 17.82 19.07
C SER A 87 -20.41 16.63 19.17
N TYR A 88 -21.33 16.49 18.20
CA TYR A 88 -22.27 15.37 18.15
C TYR A 88 -21.55 14.04 17.98
N ALA A 89 -20.58 14.00 17.07
CA ALA A 89 -19.81 12.80 16.79
C ALA A 89 -18.95 12.38 17.98
N TYR A 90 -18.32 13.33 18.68
CA TYR A 90 -17.58 13.05 19.92
C TYR A 90 -18.48 12.44 21.00
N GLN A 91 -19.66 13.05 21.24
CA GLN A 91 -20.63 12.51 22.20
C GLN A 91 -21.09 11.10 21.80
N ARG A 92 -21.30 10.86 20.50
CA ARG A 92 -21.71 9.56 20.00
C ARG A 92 -20.63 8.49 20.18
N LEU A 93 -19.37 8.82 19.91
CA LEU A 93 -18.24 7.91 20.17
C LEU A 93 -18.08 7.60 21.65
N ARG A 94 -18.17 8.60 22.53
CA ARG A 94 -18.15 8.38 23.99
C ARG A 94 -19.29 7.48 24.44
N LEU A 95 -20.50 7.70 23.93
CA LEU A 95 -21.64 6.83 24.21
C LEU A 95 -21.39 5.38 23.74
N LEU A 96 -20.82 5.18 22.55
CA LEU A 96 -20.49 3.84 22.04
C LEU A 96 -19.42 3.16 22.90
N GLN A 97 -18.39 3.90 23.31
CA GLN A 97 -17.36 3.40 24.22
C GLN A 97 -17.96 2.98 25.57
N THR A 98 -18.74 3.85 26.22
CA THR A 98 -19.38 3.52 27.51
C THR A 98 -20.35 2.35 27.39
N LYS A 99 -21.07 2.21 26.27
CA LYS A 99 -21.93 1.04 26.02
C LYS A 99 -21.11 -0.25 25.93
N PHE A 100 -19.95 -0.21 25.28
CA PHE A 100 -19.06 -1.36 25.20
C PHE A 100 -18.46 -1.72 26.56
N GLU A 101 -18.01 -0.72 27.33
CA GLU A 101 -17.50 -0.93 28.69
C GLU A 101 -18.57 -1.54 29.61
N LEU A 102 -19.81 -1.03 29.56
CA LEU A 102 -20.94 -1.60 30.29
C LEU A 102 -21.23 -3.03 29.84
N TYR A 103 -21.21 -3.29 28.52
CA TYR A 103 -21.39 -4.64 27.99
C TYR A 103 -20.35 -5.60 28.56
N THR A 104 -19.07 -5.24 28.55
CA THR A 104 -17.99 -6.07 29.12
C THR A 104 -18.17 -6.31 30.62
N MET A 105 -18.66 -5.32 31.39
CA MET A 105 -18.92 -5.50 32.82
C MET A 105 -20.11 -6.42 33.11
N VAL A 106 -21.14 -6.42 32.26
CA VAL A 106 -22.37 -7.21 32.47
C VAL A 106 -22.24 -8.63 31.90
N PHE A 107 -21.59 -8.78 30.75
CA PHE A 107 -21.57 -10.02 29.97
C PHE A 107 -20.18 -10.65 29.83
N GLY A 108 -19.12 -10.03 30.36
CA GLY A 108 -17.75 -10.54 30.20
C GLY A 108 -17.56 -11.96 30.74
N ASP A 109 -18.16 -12.28 31.90
CA ASP A 109 -18.11 -13.64 32.47
C ASP A 109 -18.88 -14.65 31.62
N GLN A 110 -20.02 -14.24 31.03
CA GLN A 110 -20.79 -15.08 30.12
C GLN A 110 -20.01 -15.33 28.82
N GLU A 111 -19.42 -14.30 28.21
CA GLU A 111 -18.57 -14.46 27.02
C GLU A 111 -17.37 -15.39 27.28
N ALA A 112 -16.77 -15.31 28.47
CA ALA A 112 -15.67 -16.19 28.86
C ALA A 112 -16.14 -17.65 29.00
N GLN A 113 -17.31 -17.89 29.59
CA GLN A 113 -17.92 -19.23 29.65
C GLN A 113 -18.25 -19.75 28.26
N ASP A 114 -18.91 -18.95 27.42
CA ASP A 114 -19.24 -19.29 26.03
C ASP A 114 -17.98 -19.65 25.23
N ALA A 115 -16.88 -18.90 25.42
CA ALA A 115 -15.59 -19.20 24.81
C ALA A 115 -14.99 -20.53 25.31
N MET A 116 -15.13 -20.86 26.60
CA MET A 116 -14.70 -22.15 27.16
C MET A 116 -15.55 -23.33 26.64
N GLU A 117 -16.83 -23.11 26.39
CA GLU A 117 -17.73 -24.13 25.80
C GLU A 117 -17.40 -24.41 24.33
N THR A 118 -16.81 -23.45 23.61
CA THR A 118 -16.35 -23.67 22.23
C THR A 118 -15.11 -24.58 22.18
N GLY A 119 -15.36 -25.88 22.17
CA GLY A 119 -14.33 -26.90 22.02
C GLY A 119 -13.45 -26.68 20.77
N HIS A 120 -12.13 -26.83 20.94
CA HIS A 120 -11.13 -26.80 19.88
C HIS A 120 -10.93 -25.44 19.17
N ARG A 121 -11.51 -24.34 19.68
CA ARG A 121 -11.21 -22.97 19.21
C ARG A 121 -10.59 -22.16 20.32
N ASP A 122 -9.26 -22.08 20.30
CA ASP A 122 -8.49 -21.24 21.18
C ASP A 122 -7.73 -20.18 20.38
N PHE A 123 -6.96 -19.35 21.07
CA PHE A 123 -6.13 -18.35 20.42
C PHE A 123 -5.19 -18.95 19.37
N TYR A 124 -4.71 -20.19 19.50
CA TYR A 124 -3.78 -20.79 18.56
C TYR A 124 -4.46 -21.33 17.30
N ASN A 125 -5.72 -21.77 17.42
CA ASN A 125 -6.50 -22.39 16.35
C ASN A 125 -7.37 -21.39 15.56
N VAL A 126 -7.45 -20.14 15.99
CA VAL A 126 -8.11 -19.07 15.23
C VAL A 126 -7.19 -18.60 14.10
N ARG A 127 -7.74 -18.54 12.88
CA ARG A 127 -7.02 -17.99 11.72
C ARG A 127 -6.82 -16.50 11.89
N LYS A 128 -5.56 -16.08 11.81
CA LYS A 128 -5.14 -14.69 11.93
C LYS A 128 -4.48 -14.28 10.64
N VAL A 129 -4.83 -13.10 10.17
CA VAL A 129 -4.23 -12.52 8.97
C VAL A 129 -3.51 -11.27 9.40
N ASP A 130 -2.20 -11.25 9.23
CA ASP A 130 -1.47 -10.00 9.29
C ASP A 130 -1.71 -9.22 7.99
N THR A 131 -2.46 -8.12 8.12
CA THR A 131 -2.89 -7.31 6.97
C THR A 131 -1.90 -6.17 6.69
N HIS A 132 -0.87 -5.99 7.53
CA HIS A 132 0.04 -4.88 7.42
C HIS A 132 1.50 -5.23 7.67
N ILE A 133 2.16 -5.83 6.66
CA ILE A 133 3.61 -6.10 6.72
C ILE A 133 4.31 -5.62 5.44
N HIS A 134 5.40 -4.85 5.60
CA HIS A 134 6.36 -4.63 4.52
C HIS A 134 7.22 -5.89 4.34
N HIS A 135 7.31 -6.44 3.12
CA HIS A 135 8.02 -7.71 2.89
C HIS A 135 9.48 -7.69 3.37
N SER A 136 10.20 -6.58 3.16
CA SER A 136 11.58 -6.40 3.64
C SER A 136 11.72 -6.42 5.16
N ALA A 137 10.61 -6.25 5.88
CA ALA A 137 10.49 -6.25 7.33
C ALA A 137 9.90 -7.53 7.91
N ALA A 138 9.47 -8.48 7.07
CA ALA A 138 8.74 -9.67 7.51
C ALA A 138 9.61 -10.64 8.34
N MET A 139 10.93 -10.53 8.20
CA MET A 139 11.89 -11.38 8.90
C MET A 139 12.22 -10.87 10.30
N ASN A 140 12.36 -11.81 11.25
CA ASN A 140 12.94 -11.51 12.55
C ASN A 140 14.44 -11.17 12.41
N ALA A 141 14.92 -10.17 13.17
CA ALA A 141 16.33 -9.80 13.26
C ALA A 141 17.28 -10.99 13.47
N LYS A 142 16.89 -11.94 14.34
CA LYS A 142 17.68 -13.16 14.60
C LYS A 142 17.77 -14.06 13.37
N HIS A 143 16.69 -14.17 12.60
CA HIS A 143 16.66 -14.96 11.38
C HIS A 143 17.53 -14.32 10.30
N LEU A 144 17.40 -13.01 10.08
CA LEU A 144 18.25 -12.25 9.16
C LEU A 144 19.74 -12.38 9.52
N LEU A 145 20.09 -12.25 10.80
CA LEU A 145 21.48 -12.42 11.25
C LEU A 145 22.03 -13.81 10.94
N ARG A 146 21.24 -14.85 11.25
CA ARG A 146 21.62 -16.24 10.97
C ARG A 146 21.81 -16.47 9.48
N PHE A 147 20.97 -15.85 8.66
CA PHE A 147 21.06 -15.91 7.20
C PHE A 147 22.33 -15.22 6.68
N MET A 148 22.60 -13.98 7.11
CA MET A 148 23.82 -13.25 6.74
C MET A 148 25.09 -14.01 7.13
N LYS A 149 25.13 -14.57 8.35
CA LYS A 149 26.19 -15.48 8.77
C LYS A 149 26.28 -16.69 7.84
N LYS A 150 25.21 -17.45 7.63
CA LYS A 150 25.23 -18.62 6.72
C LYS A 150 25.80 -18.26 5.34
N LYS A 151 25.46 -17.09 4.78
CA LYS A 151 25.97 -16.60 3.49
C LYS A 151 27.45 -16.22 3.53
N LEU A 152 27.90 -15.48 4.53
CA LEU A 152 29.31 -15.10 4.66
C LEU A 152 30.23 -16.33 4.82
N LYS A 153 29.76 -17.43 5.43
CA LYS A 153 30.58 -18.65 5.62
C LYS A 153 30.64 -19.53 4.38
N ARG A 154 29.51 -19.68 3.67
CA ARG A 154 29.36 -20.68 2.59
C ARG A 154 29.43 -20.09 1.20
N PHE A 155 29.13 -18.80 1.05
CA PHE A 155 28.95 -18.11 -0.23
C PHE A 155 29.73 -16.78 -0.27
N SER A 156 30.93 -16.77 0.33
CA SER A 156 31.79 -15.59 0.41
C SER A 156 32.30 -15.10 -0.95
N SER A 157 32.38 -16.00 -1.93
CA SER A 157 32.83 -15.74 -3.30
C SER A 157 31.73 -15.25 -4.24
N ASP A 158 30.47 -15.21 -3.81
CA ASP A 158 29.38 -14.72 -4.66
C ASP A 158 29.62 -13.26 -5.03
N VAL A 159 29.46 -12.92 -6.32
CA VAL A 159 29.51 -11.54 -6.81
C VAL A 159 28.19 -10.86 -6.46
N VAL A 160 28.24 -9.89 -5.54
CA VAL A 160 27.05 -9.27 -4.94
C VAL A 160 26.80 -7.84 -5.41
N ASP A 161 27.85 -7.18 -5.91
CA ASP A 161 27.78 -5.78 -6.33
C ASP A 161 28.73 -5.52 -7.50
N VAL A 162 28.40 -4.55 -8.34
CA VAL A 162 29.24 -4.11 -9.45
C VAL A 162 29.38 -2.60 -9.35
N LYS A 163 30.54 -2.13 -8.88
CA LYS A 163 30.88 -0.71 -8.81
C LYS A 163 32.01 -0.41 -9.76
N ASP A 164 31.87 0.66 -10.55
CA ASP A 164 32.89 1.13 -11.49
C ASP A 164 33.40 0.04 -12.44
N GLY A 165 32.51 -0.86 -12.86
CA GLY A 165 32.84 -1.99 -13.74
C GLY A 165 33.63 -3.12 -13.06
N LYS A 166 33.88 -3.05 -11.76
CA LYS A 166 34.53 -4.12 -10.97
C LYS A 166 33.49 -4.90 -10.17
N GLU A 167 33.52 -6.21 -10.35
CA GLU A 167 32.72 -7.16 -9.58
C GLU A 167 33.28 -7.27 -8.16
N ARG A 168 32.45 -6.93 -7.15
CA ARG A 168 32.77 -7.12 -5.74
C ARG A 168 32.09 -8.37 -5.22
N THR A 169 32.88 -9.22 -4.58
CA THR A 169 32.39 -10.41 -3.88
C THR A 169 31.82 -10.06 -2.51
N LEU A 170 30.98 -10.93 -1.96
CA LEU A 170 30.44 -10.75 -0.60
C LEU A 170 31.57 -10.55 0.42
N LYS A 171 32.67 -11.31 0.30
CA LYS A 171 33.84 -11.15 1.17
C LYS A 171 34.45 -9.75 1.07
N THR A 172 34.71 -9.27 -0.15
CA THR A 172 35.30 -7.94 -0.36
C THR A 172 34.42 -6.83 0.19
N VAL A 173 33.08 -6.94 0.09
CA VAL A 173 32.16 -5.95 0.66
C VAL A 173 32.25 -5.92 2.19
N PHE A 174 32.34 -7.08 2.85
CA PHE A 174 32.48 -7.14 4.30
C PHE A 174 33.86 -6.69 4.79
N ASP A 175 34.91 -7.02 4.03
CA ASP A 175 36.29 -6.59 4.31
C ASP A 175 36.42 -5.06 4.15
N ASP A 176 35.84 -4.46 3.11
CA ASP A 176 35.80 -3.00 2.88
C ASP A 176 35.10 -2.26 4.03
N MET A 177 34.07 -2.87 4.61
CA MET A 177 33.34 -2.32 5.75
C MET A 177 34.05 -2.55 7.10
N GLY A 178 35.11 -3.36 7.12
CA GLY A 178 35.80 -3.76 8.35
C GLY A 178 34.91 -4.60 9.30
N ILE A 179 33.92 -5.32 8.77
CA ILE A 179 32.97 -6.12 9.56
C ILE A 179 33.32 -7.60 9.44
N GLY A 180 33.87 -8.17 10.51
CA GLY A 180 34.16 -9.60 10.57
C GLY A 180 32.94 -10.46 10.89
N TRP A 181 33.11 -11.78 10.78
CA TRP A 181 32.11 -12.77 11.22
C TRP A 181 31.68 -12.60 12.68
N THR A 182 32.66 -12.31 13.53
CA THR A 182 32.52 -12.17 14.98
C THR A 182 31.79 -10.89 15.37
N ASP A 183 31.85 -9.87 14.52
CA ASP A 183 31.21 -8.57 14.73
C ASP A 183 29.71 -8.58 14.39
N LEU A 184 29.25 -9.57 13.63
CA LEU A 184 27.83 -9.73 13.31
C LEU A 184 27.04 -10.19 14.56
N CYS A 185 26.49 -9.24 15.30
CA CYS A 185 25.55 -9.48 16.40
C CYS A 185 24.22 -8.74 16.16
N ILE A 186 23.18 -9.12 16.90
CA ILE A 186 21.83 -8.55 16.76
C ILE A 186 21.86 -7.05 17.12
N ASP A 187 22.67 -6.67 18.10
CA ASP A 187 22.79 -5.27 18.55
C ASP A 187 23.45 -4.38 17.48
N ARG A 188 24.48 -4.88 16.80
CA ARG A 188 25.14 -4.12 15.71
C ARG A 188 24.31 -4.07 14.43
N LEU A 189 23.37 -4.98 14.21
CA LEU A 189 22.46 -4.96 13.07
C LEU A 189 21.51 -3.75 13.07
N GLN A 190 21.19 -3.18 14.25
CA GLN A 190 20.33 -2.00 14.42
C GLN A 190 18.94 -2.09 13.74
N VAL A 191 18.44 -3.30 13.49
CA VAL A 191 17.12 -3.55 12.86
C VAL A 191 15.95 -3.58 13.85
N TRP A 192 16.12 -3.03 15.06
CA TRP A 192 15.10 -3.07 16.12
C TRP A 192 14.05 -1.97 15.90
N ALA A 193 12.78 -2.38 15.86
CA ALA A 193 11.66 -1.45 15.96
C ALA A 193 11.57 -0.93 17.40
N ASP A 194 11.61 0.39 17.57
CA ASP A 194 11.47 1.06 18.86
C ASP A 194 10.32 2.08 18.75
N LYS A 195 9.78 2.58 19.87
CA LYS A 195 8.74 3.61 19.89
C LYS A 195 9.15 4.87 19.09
N SER A 196 10.45 5.13 18.96
CA SER A 196 11.00 6.17 18.10
C SER A 196 10.83 5.97 16.58
N CYS A 197 10.36 4.80 16.14
CA CYS A 197 9.97 4.52 14.75
C CYS A 197 8.56 4.98 14.42
N LEU A 198 7.66 5.05 15.41
CA LEU A 198 6.29 5.52 15.20
C LEU A 198 6.35 6.97 14.72
N HIS A 199 5.60 7.31 13.66
CA HIS A 199 5.48 8.67 13.09
C HIS A 199 6.69 9.19 12.30
N ARG A 200 7.75 8.40 12.10
CA ARG A 200 8.98 8.78 11.38
C ARG A 200 9.38 7.71 10.36
N PHE A 201 8.73 7.73 9.19
CA PHE A 201 8.94 6.74 8.13
C PHE A 201 10.38 6.76 7.57
N ASP A 202 11.10 7.88 7.68
CA ASP A 202 12.52 8.00 7.37
C ASP A 202 13.40 7.14 8.31
N ARG A 203 13.15 7.17 9.61
CA ARG A 203 13.83 6.34 10.63
C ARG A 203 13.45 4.88 10.50
N PHE A 204 12.19 4.61 10.16
CA PHE A 204 11.72 3.28 9.81
C PHE A 204 12.49 2.72 8.60
N ASN A 205 12.62 3.50 7.53
CA ASN A 205 13.41 3.13 6.35
C ASN A 205 14.91 2.95 6.63
N ASN A 206 15.51 3.80 7.47
CA ASN A 206 16.91 3.68 7.84
C ASN A 206 17.18 2.47 8.75
N LYS A 207 16.21 2.05 9.56
CA LYS A 207 16.28 0.82 10.35
C LYS A 207 16.15 -0.46 9.51
N TYR A 208 15.70 -0.36 8.25
CA TYR A 208 15.80 -1.44 7.26
C TYR A 208 17.13 -1.50 6.52
N SER A 209 18.09 -0.62 6.83
CA SER A 209 19.46 -0.78 6.38
C SER A 209 20.24 -1.53 7.46
N PRO A 210 20.56 -2.83 7.28
CA PRO A 210 21.35 -3.58 8.25
C PRO A 210 22.63 -2.81 8.58
N MET A 211 22.89 -2.60 9.87
CA MET A 211 24.04 -1.84 10.37
C MET A 211 24.09 -0.37 9.88
N GLY A 212 22.96 0.20 9.46
CA GLY A 212 22.89 1.54 8.87
C GLY A 212 23.49 1.64 7.45
N GLN A 213 23.84 0.51 6.83
CA GLN A 213 24.53 0.46 5.55
C GLN A 213 23.56 0.15 4.40
N ASN A 214 23.41 1.10 3.47
CA ASN A 214 22.54 0.96 2.30
C ASN A 214 22.99 -0.14 1.33
N GLU A 215 24.29 -0.49 1.35
CA GLU A 215 24.85 -1.59 0.54
C GLU A 215 24.32 -2.94 1.01
N LEU A 216 24.35 -3.22 2.32
CA LEU A 216 23.82 -4.46 2.88
C LEU A 216 22.31 -4.58 2.65
N ARG A 217 21.58 -3.46 2.72
CA ARG A 217 20.15 -3.43 2.36
C ARG A 217 19.93 -3.83 0.91
N THR A 218 20.76 -3.33 -0.01
CA THR A 218 20.62 -3.61 -1.44
C THR A 218 20.97 -5.06 -1.76
N ILE A 219 21.97 -5.63 -1.09
CA ILE A 219 22.39 -7.03 -1.28
C ILE A 219 21.37 -8.02 -0.72
N PHE A 220 20.90 -7.81 0.52
CA PHE A 220 20.08 -8.80 1.23
C PHE A 220 18.56 -8.53 1.17
N LEU A 221 18.13 -7.27 1.05
CA LEU A 221 16.74 -6.86 1.28
C LEU A 221 16.08 -6.16 0.08
N LYS A 222 16.75 -6.07 -1.09
CA LYS A 222 16.13 -5.59 -2.34
C LYS A 222 15.94 -6.70 -3.36
N THR A 223 14.87 -6.58 -4.13
CA THR A 223 14.53 -7.45 -5.26
C THR A 223 15.36 -7.13 -6.50
N ASP A 224 15.65 -5.85 -6.73
CA ASP A 224 16.47 -5.34 -7.83
C ASP A 224 17.90 -5.05 -7.36
N ASN A 225 18.82 -5.97 -7.66
CA ASN A 225 20.25 -5.87 -7.38
C ASN A 225 21.06 -6.65 -8.43
N ALA A 226 22.40 -6.60 -8.36
CA ALA A 226 23.28 -7.28 -9.32
C ALA A 226 23.04 -8.80 -9.43
N MET A 227 22.56 -9.41 -8.34
CA MET A 227 22.19 -10.83 -8.24
C MET A 227 20.73 -11.12 -8.61
N GLY A 228 19.95 -10.13 -9.04
CA GLY A 228 18.52 -10.30 -9.33
C GLY A 228 17.69 -10.73 -8.12
N GLY A 229 18.06 -10.27 -6.91
CA GLY A 229 17.29 -10.51 -5.69
C GLY A 229 17.39 -11.93 -5.14
N ARG A 230 18.40 -12.72 -5.54
CA ARG A 230 18.58 -14.13 -5.12
C ARG A 230 18.53 -14.33 -3.60
N TYR A 231 19.29 -13.54 -2.84
CA TYR A 231 19.35 -13.69 -1.38
C TYR A 231 18.00 -13.38 -0.71
N LEU A 232 17.31 -12.35 -1.17
CA LEU A 232 15.97 -12.03 -0.67
C LEU A 232 14.96 -13.14 -1.02
N ALA A 233 15.05 -13.73 -2.22
CA ALA A 233 14.19 -14.85 -2.61
C ALA A 233 14.42 -16.09 -1.74
N GLU A 234 15.68 -16.44 -1.46
CA GLU A 234 16.03 -17.54 -0.57
C GLU A 234 15.50 -17.30 0.86
N LEU A 235 15.67 -16.08 1.37
CA LEU A 235 15.16 -15.71 2.69
C LEU A 235 13.63 -15.75 2.75
N THR A 236 12.97 -15.26 1.70
CA THR A 236 11.50 -15.31 1.57
C THR A 236 11.01 -16.75 1.50
N THR A 237 11.76 -17.65 0.86
CA THR A 237 11.43 -19.08 0.80
C THR A 237 11.49 -19.71 2.19
N GLU A 238 12.48 -19.35 3.03
CA GLU A 238 12.55 -19.79 4.42
C GLU A 238 11.32 -19.27 5.21
N LEU A 239 10.94 -17.99 5.04
CA LEU A 239 9.75 -17.42 5.70
C LEU A 239 8.42 -18.05 5.26
N ILE A 240 8.28 -18.37 3.96
CA ILE A 240 7.11 -19.06 3.43
C ILE A 240 6.99 -20.45 4.08
N SER A 241 8.09 -21.18 4.21
CA SER A 241 8.10 -22.50 4.87
C SER A 241 7.61 -22.40 6.32
N ASP A 242 8.11 -21.43 7.08
CA ASP A 242 7.70 -21.21 8.47
C ASP A 242 6.20 -20.84 8.59
N LEU A 243 5.67 -20.08 7.64
CA LEU A 243 4.24 -19.74 7.57
C LEU A 243 3.36 -20.90 7.10
N GLU A 244 3.85 -21.80 6.26
CA GLU A 244 3.13 -23.00 5.82
C GLU A 244 3.05 -24.05 6.94
N GLU A 245 4.09 -24.17 7.77
CA GLU A 245 4.04 -24.94 9.01
C GLU A 245 3.02 -24.36 10.00
N SER A 246 2.87 -23.03 10.02
CA SER A 246 1.92 -22.31 10.86
C SER A 246 0.51 -22.22 10.25
N LYS A 247 -0.25 -23.33 10.31
CA LYS A 247 -1.59 -23.49 9.69
C LYS A 247 -2.59 -22.32 9.85
N TYR A 248 -2.54 -21.61 10.99
CA TYR A 248 -3.52 -20.57 11.34
C TYR A 248 -3.02 -19.15 11.07
N GLN A 249 -1.79 -18.98 10.58
CA GLN A 249 -1.21 -17.67 10.31
C GLN A 249 -1.19 -17.41 8.80
N HIS A 250 -1.68 -16.23 8.44
CA HIS A 250 -1.68 -15.74 7.08
C HIS A 250 -1.11 -14.33 7.06
N ALA A 251 -0.57 -13.91 5.91
CA ALA A 251 0.02 -12.59 5.78
C ALA A 251 -0.29 -11.95 4.42
N GLU A 252 -0.45 -10.62 4.44
CA GLU A 252 -0.44 -9.78 3.25
C GLU A 252 0.87 -8.98 3.22
N TRP A 253 1.80 -9.41 2.37
CA TRP A 253 3.12 -8.81 2.26
C TRP A 253 3.17 -7.73 1.19
N ARG A 254 3.76 -6.56 1.53
CA ARG A 254 3.92 -5.46 0.58
C ARG A 254 5.22 -5.51 -0.19
N LEU A 255 5.12 -5.42 -1.51
CA LEU A 255 6.23 -5.26 -2.44
C LEU A 255 6.18 -3.89 -3.09
N SER A 256 7.33 -3.24 -3.25
CA SER A 256 7.40 -1.88 -3.80
C SER A 256 7.45 -1.89 -5.33
N ILE A 257 6.65 -1.04 -5.95
CA ILE A 257 6.84 -0.59 -7.33
C ILE A 257 6.99 0.91 -7.30
N TYR A 258 8.06 1.42 -7.91
CA TYR A 258 8.44 2.82 -7.81
C TYR A 258 7.94 3.63 -9.01
N GLY A 259 7.63 2.97 -10.13
CA GLY A 259 7.13 3.64 -11.33
C GLY A 259 8.22 4.39 -12.09
N ARG A 260 9.49 3.98 -11.95
CA ARG A 260 10.62 4.60 -12.67
C ARG A 260 10.73 4.10 -14.11
N LYS A 261 10.41 2.82 -14.33
CA LYS A 261 10.47 2.14 -15.63
C LYS A 261 9.32 1.14 -15.75
N MET A 262 8.77 0.98 -16.95
CA MET A 262 7.76 -0.06 -17.24
C MET A 262 8.26 -1.48 -16.97
N SER A 263 9.57 -1.73 -17.13
CA SER A 263 10.19 -3.04 -16.88
C SER A 263 10.17 -3.48 -15.41
N GLU A 264 9.85 -2.59 -14.45
CA GLU A 264 9.78 -2.93 -13.03
C GLU A 264 8.78 -4.07 -12.77
N TRP A 265 7.61 -4.04 -13.41
CA TRP A 265 6.59 -5.10 -13.28
C TRP A 265 7.10 -6.44 -13.76
N GLU A 266 7.78 -6.47 -14.90
CA GLU A 266 8.29 -7.71 -15.48
C GLU A 266 9.40 -8.30 -14.59
N SER A 267 10.34 -7.47 -14.13
CA SER A 267 11.40 -7.89 -13.21
C SER A 267 10.85 -8.41 -11.89
N LEU A 268 9.88 -7.71 -11.29
CA LEU A 268 9.25 -8.14 -10.04
C LEU A 268 8.48 -9.45 -10.23
N SER A 269 7.71 -9.57 -11.31
CA SER A 269 6.94 -10.79 -11.59
C SER A 269 7.85 -11.99 -11.84
N LYS A 270 8.96 -11.80 -12.56
CA LYS A 270 9.99 -12.84 -12.78
C LYS A 270 10.63 -13.27 -11.45
N TRP A 271 10.85 -12.33 -10.54
CA TRP A 271 11.40 -12.61 -9.20
C TRP A 271 10.42 -13.42 -8.34
N VAL A 272 9.15 -13.01 -8.27
CA VAL A 272 8.12 -13.75 -7.49
C VAL A 272 7.87 -15.14 -8.07
N LEU A 273 7.77 -15.28 -9.40
CA LEU A 273 7.50 -16.59 -10.02
C LEU A 273 8.74 -17.49 -10.13
N GLY A 274 9.93 -17.01 -9.72
CA GLY A 274 11.17 -17.77 -9.80
C GLY A 274 11.66 -18.02 -11.24
N ARG A 275 11.14 -17.30 -12.24
CA ARG A 275 11.49 -17.43 -13.67
C ARG A 275 12.68 -16.55 -14.08
N GLY A 276 13.22 -15.74 -13.17
CA GLY A 276 14.41 -14.93 -13.41
C GLY A 276 15.69 -15.78 -13.41
N GLY A 277 16.52 -15.64 -14.43
CA GLY A 277 17.75 -16.44 -14.65
C GLY A 277 18.86 -16.32 -13.58
N LYS A 278 18.63 -15.60 -12.48
CA LYS A 278 19.55 -15.49 -11.33
C LYS A 278 18.89 -15.81 -9.98
N GLY A 279 17.59 -16.14 -9.95
CA GLY A 279 16.82 -16.42 -8.73
C GLY A 279 16.93 -17.86 -8.23
N CYS A 280 16.31 -18.15 -7.07
CA CYS A 280 16.30 -19.47 -6.44
C CYS A 280 15.56 -20.57 -7.24
N GLY A 281 14.94 -20.24 -8.38
CA GLY A 281 14.17 -21.17 -9.22
C GLY A 281 12.83 -21.61 -8.62
N LYS A 282 12.57 -21.34 -7.34
CA LYS A 282 11.31 -21.62 -6.66
C LYS A 282 10.38 -20.41 -6.71
N ALA A 283 9.10 -20.65 -7.01
CA ALA A 283 8.08 -19.62 -6.93
C ALA A 283 7.82 -19.22 -5.47
N LEU A 284 7.79 -17.91 -5.20
CA LEU A 284 7.50 -17.31 -3.91
C LEU A 284 5.98 -17.16 -3.72
N LEU A 285 5.25 -18.25 -3.95
CA LEU A 285 3.80 -18.32 -3.85
C LEU A 285 3.42 -19.34 -2.79
N SER A 286 2.44 -18.99 -1.97
CA SER A 286 1.91 -19.83 -0.90
C SER A 286 0.41 -19.57 -0.73
N PRO A 287 -0.40 -20.58 -0.36
CA PRO A 287 -1.82 -20.36 -0.05
C PRO A 287 -2.02 -19.42 1.15
N ASN A 288 -1.03 -19.32 2.05
CA ASN A 288 -1.14 -18.51 3.27
C ASN A 288 -0.77 -17.03 3.05
N ILE A 289 -0.31 -16.67 1.85
CA ILE A 289 0.26 -15.36 1.58
C ILE A 289 -0.40 -14.72 0.36
N ARG A 290 -0.73 -13.43 0.50
CA ARG A 290 -1.10 -12.57 -0.63
C ARG A 290 -0.13 -11.40 -0.73
N TRP A 291 0.04 -10.90 -1.94
CA TRP A 291 0.92 -9.77 -2.20
C TRP A 291 0.08 -8.49 -2.32
N MET A 292 0.59 -7.41 -1.74
CA MET A 292 0.08 -6.06 -1.94
C MET A 292 1.18 -5.22 -2.58
N ILE A 293 0.80 -4.35 -3.51
CA ILE A 293 1.76 -3.47 -4.18
C ILE A 293 1.75 -2.12 -3.50
N GLN A 294 2.88 -1.72 -2.94
CA GLN A 294 3.06 -0.39 -2.38
C GLN A 294 3.76 0.52 -3.41
N ILE A 295 3.23 1.73 -3.56
CA ILE A 295 3.74 2.77 -4.45
C ILE A 295 4.30 3.90 -3.57
N PRO A 296 5.62 4.03 -3.46
CA PRO A 296 6.23 5.13 -2.72
C PRO A 296 6.06 6.49 -3.42
N ARG A 297 5.62 7.53 -2.70
CA ARG A 297 5.39 8.88 -3.26
C ARG A 297 6.68 9.70 -3.37
N LEU A 298 7.68 9.16 -4.07
CA LEU A 298 9.03 9.73 -4.17
C LEU A 298 9.30 10.45 -5.51
N PHE A 299 8.27 11.00 -6.16
CA PHE A 299 8.43 11.64 -7.49
C PHE A 299 9.47 12.76 -7.50
N SER A 300 9.48 13.65 -6.50
CA SER A 300 10.46 14.75 -6.42
C SER A 300 11.92 14.25 -6.45
N LEU A 301 12.20 13.10 -5.82
CA LEU A 301 13.51 12.46 -5.86
C LEU A 301 13.85 11.91 -7.25
N TYR A 302 12.87 11.32 -7.94
CA TYR A 302 13.07 10.80 -9.29
C TYR A 302 13.19 11.90 -10.34
N LYS A 303 12.49 13.02 -10.13
CA LYS A 303 12.60 14.22 -10.98
C LYS A 303 13.95 14.90 -10.81
N SER A 304 14.39 15.12 -9.56
CA SER A 304 15.72 15.71 -9.26
C SER A 304 16.89 14.85 -9.75
N THR A 305 16.73 13.52 -9.77
CA THR A 305 17.72 12.59 -10.34
C THR A 305 17.62 12.42 -11.85
N GLY A 306 16.64 13.07 -12.51
CA GLY A 306 16.44 12.99 -13.97
C GLY A 306 15.97 11.62 -14.47
N GLN A 307 15.39 10.79 -13.60
CA GLN A 307 14.84 9.48 -13.97
C GLN A 307 13.43 9.58 -14.55
N LEU A 308 12.69 10.63 -14.20
CA LEU A 308 11.32 10.89 -14.65
C LEU A 308 11.19 12.35 -15.11
N ASP A 309 10.46 12.55 -16.20
CA ASP A 309 10.21 13.87 -16.77
C ASP A 309 8.95 14.52 -16.20
N ASN A 310 7.88 13.76 -15.99
CA ASN A 310 6.63 14.28 -15.46
C ASN A 310 5.91 13.22 -14.62
N PHE A 311 4.92 13.65 -13.84
CA PHE A 311 4.16 12.73 -13.00
C PHE A 311 3.33 11.73 -13.83
N GLY A 312 2.87 12.13 -15.01
CA GLY A 312 2.20 11.25 -15.98
C GLY A 312 3.03 10.02 -16.32
N GLN A 313 4.33 10.18 -16.57
CA GLN A 313 5.25 9.08 -16.86
C GLN A 313 5.34 8.06 -15.71
N MET A 314 5.28 8.54 -14.46
CA MET A 314 5.22 7.64 -13.29
C MET A 314 3.95 6.78 -13.31
N LEU A 315 2.80 7.39 -13.57
CA LEU A 315 1.52 6.69 -13.70
C LEU A 315 1.52 5.72 -14.88
N GLU A 316 2.08 6.12 -16.02
CA GLU A 316 2.24 5.29 -17.21
C GLU A 316 3.07 4.04 -16.92
N ASN A 317 4.19 4.21 -16.22
CA ASN A 317 5.06 3.10 -15.82
C ASN A 317 4.38 2.12 -14.87
N ILE A 318 3.44 2.60 -14.03
CA ILE A 318 2.72 1.78 -13.05
C ILE A 318 1.53 1.07 -13.69
N PHE A 319 0.67 1.77 -14.42
CA PHE A 319 -0.62 1.22 -14.86
C PHE A 319 -0.58 0.63 -16.27
N THR A 320 0.20 1.16 -17.21
CA THR A 320 0.22 0.62 -18.60
C THR A 320 0.51 -0.88 -18.63
N PRO A 321 1.54 -1.40 -17.91
CA PRO A 321 1.83 -2.84 -17.92
C PRO A 321 0.68 -3.70 -17.34
N LEU A 322 -0.10 -3.16 -16.40
CA LEU A 322 -1.23 -3.87 -15.80
C LEU A 322 -2.41 -4.00 -16.78
N PHE A 323 -2.70 -2.93 -17.51
CA PHE A 323 -3.76 -2.94 -18.53
C PHE A 323 -3.36 -3.79 -19.73
N GLU A 324 -2.12 -3.69 -20.18
CA GLU A 324 -1.59 -4.54 -21.26
C GLU A 324 -1.61 -6.03 -20.88
N ALA A 325 -1.19 -6.38 -19.66
CA ALA A 325 -1.27 -7.75 -19.16
C ALA A 325 -2.72 -8.25 -18.99
N THR A 326 -3.68 -7.35 -18.80
CA THR A 326 -5.10 -7.69 -18.71
C THR A 326 -5.72 -7.91 -20.10
N LEU A 327 -5.39 -7.07 -21.09
CA LEU A 327 -5.91 -7.18 -22.45
C LEU A 327 -5.21 -8.26 -23.28
N PHE A 328 -3.89 -8.39 -23.11
CA PHE A 328 -3.03 -9.31 -23.84
C PHE A 328 -2.20 -10.20 -22.90
N PRO A 329 -2.83 -11.14 -22.16
CA PRO A 329 -2.13 -12.04 -21.24
C PRO A 329 -0.99 -12.83 -21.89
N GLU A 330 -1.12 -13.20 -23.17
CA GLU A 330 -0.10 -13.98 -23.90
C GLU A 330 1.21 -13.22 -24.08
N LYS A 331 1.14 -11.90 -24.30
CA LYS A 331 2.33 -11.05 -24.48
C LYS A 331 3.06 -10.79 -23.15
N HIS A 332 2.31 -10.74 -22.05
CA HIS A 332 2.84 -10.45 -20.72
C HIS A 332 2.54 -11.57 -19.73
N ALA A 333 2.80 -12.83 -20.12
CA ALA A 333 2.39 -14.02 -19.37
C ALA A 333 2.86 -14.02 -17.90
N VAL A 334 4.10 -13.58 -17.65
CA VAL A 334 4.68 -13.53 -16.30
C VAL A 334 3.93 -12.53 -15.40
N VAL A 335 3.58 -11.37 -15.96
CA VAL A 335 2.87 -10.30 -15.25
C VAL A 335 1.41 -10.70 -15.03
N ALA A 336 0.76 -11.26 -16.05
CA ALA A 336 -0.63 -11.72 -15.98
C ALA A 336 -0.84 -12.81 -14.91
N GLU A 337 0.14 -13.70 -14.71
CA GLU A 337 0.14 -14.71 -13.65
C GLU A 337 0.36 -14.08 -12.27
N PHE A 338 1.38 -13.23 -12.11
CA PHE A 338 1.66 -12.58 -10.82
C PHE A 338 0.48 -11.75 -10.31
N ILE A 339 -0.20 -11.03 -11.22
CA ILE A 339 -1.35 -10.19 -10.89
C ILE A 339 -2.51 -10.98 -10.22
N GLN A 340 -2.65 -12.28 -10.48
CA GLN A 340 -3.67 -13.12 -9.83
C GLN A 340 -3.40 -13.35 -8.34
N HIS A 341 -2.16 -13.13 -7.90
CA HIS A 341 -1.73 -13.28 -6.51
C HIS A 341 -1.74 -11.95 -5.73
N ILE A 342 -2.03 -10.83 -6.40
CA ILE A 342 -2.10 -9.51 -5.79
C ILE A 342 -3.51 -9.28 -5.20
N SER A 343 -3.57 -8.85 -3.93
CA SER A 343 -4.82 -8.51 -3.25
C SER A 343 -5.17 -7.02 -3.30
N GLY A 344 -4.19 -6.13 -3.46
CA GLY A 344 -4.44 -4.70 -3.42
C GLY A 344 -3.23 -3.83 -3.73
N PHE A 345 -3.51 -2.52 -3.76
CA PHE A 345 -2.53 -1.46 -3.93
C PHE A 345 -2.54 -0.53 -2.73
N ASP A 346 -1.39 0.06 -2.47
CA ASP A 346 -1.13 0.91 -1.33
C ASP A 346 -0.18 2.04 -1.76
N THR A 347 -0.29 3.19 -1.11
CA THR A 347 0.54 4.37 -1.35
C THR A 347 1.24 4.75 -0.07
N VAL A 348 2.57 4.86 -0.10
CA VAL A 348 3.39 5.04 1.09
C VAL A 348 4.31 6.25 0.94
N ASP A 349 4.48 7.05 1.99
CA ASP A 349 5.58 8.01 2.13
C ASP A 349 5.66 8.51 3.59
N ASP A 350 6.71 9.25 3.91
CA ASP A 350 6.83 9.97 5.17
C ASP A 350 5.84 11.14 5.24
N GLU A 351 4.70 10.91 5.88
CA GLU A 351 3.61 11.89 6.03
C GLU A 351 4.03 13.15 6.81
N SER A 352 5.15 13.10 7.53
CA SER A 352 5.68 14.25 8.29
C SER A 352 6.35 15.31 7.41
N LYS A 353 6.68 15.01 6.14
CA LYS A 353 7.42 15.90 5.22
C LYS A 353 6.57 16.95 4.51
N SER A 354 5.40 17.30 5.04
CA SER A 354 4.60 18.41 4.49
C SER A 354 5.32 19.74 4.80
N GLU A 355 6.26 20.13 3.93
CA GLU A 355 7.20 21.19 4.27
C GLU A 355 6.54 22.56 4.42
N LYS A 356 5.37 22.85 3.83
CA LYS A 356 4.65 24.13 4.06
C LYS A 356 3.13 24.02 3.88
N PRO A 357 2.31 24.75 4.68
CA PRO A 357 0.84 24.82 4.56
C PRO A 357 0.32 25.47 3.26
N VAL A 358 1.22 25.79 2.31
CA VAL A 358 0.92 26.41 1.00
C VAL A 358 0.42 25.38 -0.03
N ASP A 359 0.59 24.08 0.25
CA ASP A 359 0.03 22.96 -0.54
C ASP A 359 -1.50 22.87 -0.48
N ARG A 360 -2.15 23.67 0.37
CA ARG A 360 -3.62 23.74 0.47
C ARG A 360 -4.26 24.44 -0.74
N THR A 361 -3.47 25.19 -1.52
CA THR A 361 -3.99 26.13 -2.53
C THR A 361 -3.26 26.10 -3.88
N PHE A 362 -2.11 25.43 -4.00
CA PHE A 362 -1.40 25.38 -5.28
C PHE A 362 -2.05 24.39 -6.26
N SER A 363 -2.90 24.93 -7.13
CA SER A 363 -2.90 24.70 -8.58
C SER A 363 -2.95 23.25 -9.09
N SER A 364 -3.35 22.25 -8.29
CA SER A 364 -3.44 20.87 -8.78
C SER A 364 -4.67 20.66 -9.68
N LYS A 365 -5.70 21.52 -9.57
CA LYS A 365 -6.84 21.55 -10.50
C LYS A 365 -6.43 21.90 -11.93
N SER A 366 -5.45 22.78 -12.12
CA SER A 366 -5.12 23.34 -13.44
C SER A 366 -4.03 22.59 -14.19
N ARG A 367 -3.33 21.65 -13.56
CA ARG A 367 -2.22 20.90 -14.18
C ARG A 367 -2.54 19.40 -14.23
N PRO A 368 -2.77 18.82 -15.42
CA PRO A 368 -2.86 17.37 -15.57
C PRO A 368 -1.48 16.72 -15.31
N PRO A 369 -1.43 15.42 -14.96
CA PRO A 369 -0.18 14.72 -14.64
C PRO A 369 0.92 14.83 -15.69
N GLN A 370 0.56 14.89 -16.98
CA GLN A 370 1.54 15.04 -18.07
C GLN A 370 2.23 16.42 -18.07
N LEU A 371 1.57 17.45 -17.54
CA LEU A 371 2.10 18.81 -17.41
C LEU A 371 2.68 19.08 -16.01
N TRP A 372 2.69 18.08 -15.13
CA TRP A 372 3.35 18.18 -13.83
C TRP A 372 4.85 17.89 -13.97
N ASP A 373 5.60 18.91 -14.38
CA ASP A 373 7.06 18.90 -14.55
C ASP A 373 7.82 19.59 -13.39
N ILE A 374 7.10 19.98 -12.34
CA ILE A 374 7.63 20.68 -11.17
C ILE A 374 8.53 19.74 -10.36
N GLY A 375 9.63 20.25 -9.79
CA GLY A 375 10.47 19.50 -8.87
C GLY A 375 9.81 19.17 -7.52
N ASP A 376 8.71 19.85 -7.20
CA ASP A 376 7.92 19.62 -5.99
C ASP A 376 7.04 18.38 -6.14
N ASN A 377 6.87 17.66 -5.02
CA ASN A 377 6.07 16.45 -4.98
C ASN A 377 4.57 16.81 -5.09
N PRO A 378 3.77 16.11 -5.92
CA PRO A 378 2.32 16.30 -5.88
C PRO A 378 1.73 16.04 -4.49
N SER A 379 0.61 16.72 -4.18
CA SER A 379 -0.07 16.54 -2.90
C SER A 379 -0.63 15.12 -2.73
N TYR A 380 -0.83 14.70 -1.48
CA TYR A 380 -1.39 13.36 -1.18
C TYR A 380 -2.76 13.12 -1.84
N LYS A 381 -3.62 14.14 -1.84
CA LYS A 381 -4.93 14.13 -2.52
C LYS A 381 -4.78 13.80 -4.00
N TYR A 382 -3.84 14.48 -4.65
CA TYR A 382 -3.60 14.34 -6.08
C TYR A 382 -3.06 12.95 -6.43
N TYR A 383 -2.03 12.48 -5.71
CA TYR A 383 -1.51 11.11 -5.86
C TYR A 383 -2.61 10.05 -5.71
N SER A 384 -3.35 10.16 -4.60
CA SER A 384 -4.36 9.16 -4.24
C SER A 384 -5.49 9.11 -5.27
N TYR A 385 -5.93 10.26 -5.78
CA TYR A 385 -6.95 10.33 -6.82
C TYR A 385 -6.51 9.61 -8.09
N PHE A 386 -5.33 9.91 -8.63
CA PHE A 386 -4.88 9.29 -9.89
C PHE A 386 -4.61 7.79 -9.73
N ILE A 387 -4.04 7.37 -8.60
CA ILE A 387 -3.79 5.95 -8.34
C ILE A 387 -5.10 5.21 -8.18
N GLN A 388 -6.03 5.72 -7.36
CA GLN A 388 -7.32 5.07 -7.13
C GLN A 388 -8.18 5.04 -8.39
N THR A 389 -8.24 6.14 -9.15
CA THR A 389 -9.08 6.23 -10.35
C THR A 389 -8.56 5.29 -11.44
N ASN A 390 -7.25 5.25 -11.68
CA ASN A 390 -6.66 4.29 -12.62
C ASN A 390 -6.86 2.83 -12.17
N LEU A 391 -6.77 2.58 -10.85
CA LEU A 391 -7.06 1.25 -10.30
C LEU A 391 -8.53 0.86 -10.47
N ARG A 392 -9.45 1.80 -10.28
CA ARG A 392 -10.89 1.59 -10.48
C ARG A 392 -11.19 1.29 -11.95
N LEU A 393 -10.63 2.05 -12.89
CA LEU A 393 -10.75 1.76 -14.33
C LEU A 393 -10.21 0.37 -14.68
N LEU A 394 -9.06 -0.01 -14.10
CA LEU A 394 -8.50 -1.35 -14.27
C LEU A 394 -9.43 -2.42 -13.69
N ASN A 395 -9.97 -2.21 -12.49
CA ASN A 395 -10.89 -3.13 -11.85
C ASN A 395 -12.20 -3.29 -12.62
N MET A 396 -12.73 -2.20 -13.20
CA MET A 396 -13.92 -2.26 -14.06
C MET A 396 -13.63 -3.10 -15.31
N LEU A 397 -12.49 -2.90 -15.98
CA LEU A 397 -12.06 -3.72 -17.11
C LEU A 397 -11.90 -5.20 -16.73
N ARG A 398 -11.17 -5.46 -15.64
CA ARG A 398 -10.90 -6.82 -15.14
C ARG A 398 -12.19 -7.54 -14.74
N HIS A 399 -13.12 -6.82 -14.10
CA HIS A 399 -14.43 -7.35 -13.74
C HIS A 399 -15.23 -7.77 -14.97
N GLN A 400 -15.27 -6.94 -16.02
CA GLN A 400 -15.96 -7.27 -17.28
C GLN A 400 -15.35 -8.51 -17.96
N LEU A 401 -14.02 -8.64 -17.92
CA LEU A 401 -13.29 -9.80 -18.47
C LEU A 401 -13.31 -11.03 -17.55
N GLY A 402 -13.84 -10.92 -16.33
CA GLY A 402 -13.92 -12.02 -15.36
C GLY A 402 -12.64 -12.34 -14.59
N PHE A 403 -11.68 -11.40 -14.55
CA PHE A 403 -10.47 -11.50 -13.74
C PHE A 403 -10.67 -11.00 -12.30
N ASN A 404 -9.68 -11.23 -11.42
CA ASN A 404 -9.67 -10.68 -10.07
C ASN A 404 -9.51 -9.15 -10.07
N THR A 405 -10.02 -8.50 -9.03
CA THR A 405 -9.89 -7.05 -8.78
C THR A 405 -8.97 -6.79 -7.59
N PHE A 406 -8.55 -5.54 -7.42
CA PHE A 406 -7.64 -5.11 -6.37
C PHE A 406 -8.29 -4.08 -5.46
N ASP A 407 -8.03 -4.19 -4.16
CA ASP A 407 -8.47 -3.18 -3.21
C ASP A 407 -7.44 -2.04 -3.11
N TYR A 408 -7.89 -0.79 -3.08
CA TYR A 408 -7.07 0.37 -2.75
C TYR A 408 -7.02 0.59 -1.24
N ARG A 409 -5.87 0.31 -0.61
CA ARG A 409 -5.64 0.39 0.83
C ARG A 409 -4.42 1.27 1.12
N PRO A 410 -4.55 2.61 1.00
CA PRO A 410 -3.44 3.52 1.21
C PRO A 410 -3.03 3.60 2.69
N HIS A 411 -1.76 3.87 2.93
CA HIS A 411 -1.32 4.45 4.20
C HIS A 411 -1.80 5.89 4.28
N ALA A 412 -2.39 6.23 5.43
CA ALA A 412 -2.90 7.55 5.74
C ALA A 412 -2.82 7.75 7.25
N GLY A 413 -2.62 8.96 7.74
CA GLY A 413 -2.90 9.29 9.15
C GLY A 413 -2.01 8.61 10.18
N GLU A 414 -0.80 8.19 9.80
CA GLU A 414 0.27 7.90 10.75
C GLU A 414 0.90 9.21 11.25
N ALA A 415 1.04 10.19 10.36
CA ALA A 415 1.50 11.54 10.65
C ALA A 415 0.93 12.55 9.62
N GLY A 416 1.35 13.81 9.68
CA GLY A 416 0.99 14.81 8.66
C GLY A 416 -0.38 15.46 8.84
N GLU A 417 -0.92 16.00 7.74
CA GLU A 417 -2.14 16.81 7.77
C GLU A 417 -3.44 15.96 7.80
N VAL A 418 -4.47 16.48 8.50
CA VAL A 418 -5.78 15.82 8.64
C VAL A 418 -6.45 15.49 7.30
N HIS A 419 -6.14 16.26 6.24
CA HIS A 419 -6.73 16.05 4.93
C HIS A 419 -6.33 14.70 4.28
N HIS A 420 -5.28 14.04 4.77
CA HIS A 420 -4.94 12.67 4.35
C HIS A 420 -6.05 11.69 4.72
N LEU A 421 -6.68 11.88 5.88
CA LEU A 421 -7.80 11.04 6.33
C LEU A 421 -9.06 11.30 5.50
N ASP A 422 -9.34 12.56 5.16
CA ASP A 422 -10.45 12.95 4.27
C ASP A 422 -10.31 12.24 2.90
N THR A 423 -9.09 12.22 2.38
CA THR A 423 -8.73 11.55 1.11
C THR A 423 -8.93 10.05 1.19
N ALA A 424 -8.40 9.43 2.25
CA ALA A 424 -8.51 7.99 2.46
C ALA A 424 -9.96 7.58 2.73
N PHE A 425 -10.77 8.44 3.35
CA PHE A 425 -12.19 8.19 3.56
C PHE A 425 -12.99 8.14 2.27
N LEU A 426 -12.71 9.02 1.30
CA LEU A 426 -13.40 8.97 0.02
C LEU A 426 -12.87 7.83 -0.86
N LEU A 427 -11.55 7.63 -0.91
CA LEU A 427 -10.93 6.80 -1.95
C LEU A 427 -10.63 5.35 -1.51
N ALA A 428 -10.36 5.09 -0.22
CA ALA A 428 -9.93 3.77 0.21
C ALA A 428 -11.07 2.75 0.22
N ASP A 429 -10.76 1.55 -0.27
CA ASP A 429 -11.68 0.43 -0.25
C ASP A 429 -11.79 -0.12 1.18
N GLY A 430 -12.91 0.20 1.81
CA GLY A 430 -13.40 -0.52 2.99
C GLY A 430 -14.27 -1.68 2.49
N SER A 431 -13.68 -2.83 2.17
CA SER A 431 -14.48 -3.99 1.77
C SER A 431 -15.54 -4.27 2.85
N GLY A 432 -16.82 -4.30 2.47
CA GLY A 432 -18.01 -4.48 3.32
C GLY A 432 -18.13 -5.83 4.05
N ARG A 433 -17.02 -6.41 4.49
CA ARG A 433 -16.91 -7.53 5.42
C ARG A 433 -15.84 -7.16 6.43
N VAL A 434 -16.26 -6.57 7.55
CA VAL A 434 -15.45 -6.25 8.73
C VAL A 434 -14.39 -5.16 8.46
N SER A 435 -14.71 -3.93 8.88
CA SER A 435 -13.79 -2.91 9.41
C SER A 435 -12.31 -3.02 9.02
N ARG A 436 -11.99 -2.80 7.74
CA ARG A 436 -10.62 -2.54 7.30
C ARG A 436 -10.55 -1.09 6.84
N TRP A 437 -10.30 -0.23 7.82
CA TRP A 437 -9.91 1.16 7.62
C TRP A 437 -8.54 1.23 6.90
N PRO A 438 -8.08 2.42 6.44
CA PRO A 438 -6.71 2.60 5.98
C PRO A 438 -5.73 1.94 6.94
N THR A 439 -4.67 1.35 6.38
CA THR A 439 -3.85 0.39 7.16
C THR A 439 -3.05 1.06 8.28
N CYS A 440 -2.96 2.38 8.23
CA CYS A 440 -2.80 3.23 9.40
C CYS A 440 -4.14 3.95 9.63
N VAL A 441 -4.89 3.55 10.62
CA VAL A 441 -5.56 4.51 11.48
C VAL A 441 -4.77 4.35 12.76
N ALA A 442 -3.71 5.17 12.89
CA ALA A 442 -3.02 5.24 14.16
C ALA A 442 -4.09 5.45 15.22
N VAL A 443 -4.06 4.58 16.22
CA VAL A 443 -4.82 4.71 17.46
C VAL A 443 -4.40 6.05 18.07
N LEU A 444 -5.05 7.13 17.63
CA LEU A 444 -4.87 8.44 18.21
C LEU A 444 -5.69 8.44 19.49
N ASP A 445 -4.96 8.50 20.59
CA ASP A 445 -5.44 8.53 21.96
C ASP A 445 -6.63 9.50 22.08
N VAL A 446 -7.77 9.00 22.56
CA VAL A 446 -9.02 9.75 22.74
C VAL A 446 -8.85 10.91 23.76
N ASN A 447 -7.66 11.03 24.35
CA ASN A 447 -7.28 12.05 25.32
C ASN A 447 -6.50 13.23 24.73
N GLU A 448 -6.14 13.24 23.44
CA GLU A 448 -5.55 14.43 22.80
C GLU A 448 -6.64 15.41 22.31
N PRO A 449 -6.39 16.74 22.37
CA PRO A 449 -7.32 17.76 21.88
C PRO A 449 -7.66 17.65 20.39
N ASN A 450 -6.91 16.84 19.62
CA ASN A 450 -7.17 16.52 18.23
C ASN A 450 -8.12 15.32 18.02
N GLY A 451 -8.57 14.62 19.07
CA GLY A 451 -9.50 13.48 18.99
C GLY A 451 -10.89 13.83 18.43
N CYS A 452 -11.27 15.11 18.46
CA CYS A 452 -12.54 15.61 17.91
C CYS A 452 -12.60 15.59 16.37
N TYR A 453 -11.46 15.50 15.67
CA TYR A 453 -11.43 15.49 14.21
C TYR A 453 -11.73 14.10 13.61
N PHE A 454 -11.54 13.04 14.39
CA PHE A 454 -11.75 11.64 13.96
C PHE A 454 -13.20 11.18 14.09
N SER A 455 -14.02 11.92 14.84
CA SER A 455 -15.35 11.46 15.23
C SER A 455 -16.32 11.33 14.06
N ILE A 456 -16.11 12.11 13.01
CA ILE A 456 -16.96 12.15 11.80
C ILE A 456 -16.66 10.98 10.85
N LEU A 457 -15.44 10.43 10.92
CA LEU A 457 -15.01 9.31 10.09
C LEU A 457 -15.46 7.96 10.66
N LEU A 458 -15.78 7.86 11.96
CA LEU A 458 -16.17 6.61 12.62
C LEU A 458 -17.69 6.37 12.69
N LEU A 459 -18.50 7.32 12.23
CA LEU A 459 -19.96 7.19 12.09
C LEU A 459 -20.33 6.63 10.72
#